data_AF-A0A359B7X2-F1
#
_entry.id   AF-A0A359B7X2-F1
#
_cell.length_a   1.000
_cell.length_b   1.000
_cell.length_c   1.000
_cell.angle_alpha   90.00
_cell.angle_beta   90.00
_cell.angle_gamma   90.00
#
_symmetry.space_group_name_H-M   'P 1'
#
loop_
_entity.id
_entity.type
_entity.pdbx_description
1 polymer ?
#
loop_
_entity_poly.entity_id
_entity_poly.type
_entity_poly.pdbx_seq_one_letter_code
_entity_poly.pdbx_strand_id
1 'polypeptide(L)'
;MQRLLNKINKGLSVKYIKQKRFDGQVMYTLLHDKLVGRIEWDDDFNGQIPKVIIDGKAYTWNQVGKMLMSYEGWNLKLEITEEGED
;
A
#
# COMPACT_ATOMS: atom_id res chain seq x y z
N MET A 1 -11.06 -1.25 -25.88
CA MET A 1 -11.09 -2.48 -25.06
C MET A 1 -9.69 -2.88 -24.53
N GLN A 2 -8.63 -2.86 -25.35
CA GLN A 2 -7.26 -3.25 -24.92
C GLN A 2 -6.63 -2.36 -23.82
N ARG A 3 -6.91 -1.05 -23.80
CA ARG A 3 -6.35 -0.12 -22.78
C ARG A 3 -6.83 -0.43 -21.36
N LEU A 4 -8.12 -0.75 -21.21
CA LEU A 4 -8.73 -1.14 -19.93
C LEU A 4 -8.19 -2.49 -19.45
N LEU A 5 -8.11 -3.49 -20.34
CA LEU A 5 -7.52 -4.79 -20.01
C LEU A 5 -6.05 -4.68 -19.62
N ASN A 6 -5.27 -3.80 -20.27
CA ASN A 6 -3.87 -3.58 -19.89
C ASN A 6 -3.71 -2.82 -18.58
N LYS A 7 -4.58 -1.86 -18.25
CA LYS A 7 -4.60 -1.21 -16.91
C LYS A 7 -5.00 -2.20 -15.82
N ILE A 8 -6.02 -3.02 -16.07
CA ILE A 8 -6.44 -4.10 -15.17
C ILE A 8 -5.29 -5.10 -14.98
N ASN A 9 -4.65 -5.57 -16.06
CA ASN A 9 -3.53 -6.50 -15.96
C ASN A 9 -2.29 -5.89 -15.30
N LYS A 10 -1.98 -4.60 -15.53
CA LYS A 10 -0.88 -3.91 -14.83
C LYS A 10 -1.16 -3.76 -13.34
N GLY A 11 -2.37 -3.30 -12.98
CA GLY A 11 -2.80 -3.16 -11.60
C GLY A 11 -2.96 -4.49 -10.85
N LEU A 12 -3.24 -5.58 -11.57
CA LEU A 12 -3.34 -6.93 -11.01
C LEU A 12 -1.99 -7.67 -10.92
N SER A 13 -0.97 -7.27 -11.70
CA SER A 13 0.27 -8.05 -11.83
C SER A 13 1.40 -7.59 -10.90
N VAL A 14 1.44 -6.31 -10.52
CA VAL A 14 2.48 -5.81 -9.61
C VAL A 14 1.98 -5.88 -8.17
N LYS A 15 2.69 -6.65 -7.34
CA LYS A 15 2.49 -6.66 -5.89
C LYS A 15 3.37 -5.59 -5.23
N TYR A 16 2.81 -4.86 -4.29
CA TYR A 16 3.52 -3.85 -3.51
C TYR A 16 3.87 -4.31 -2.11
N ILE A 17 3.25 -5.39 -1.61
CA ILE A 17 3.51 -5.92 -0.28
C ILE A 17 3.97 -7.37 -0.34
N LYS A 18 5.06 -7.65 0.37
CA LYS A 18 5.47 -9.01 0.71
C LYS A 18 5.17 -9.29 2.18
N GLN A 19 4.39 -10.34 2.43
CA GLN A 19 4.17 -10.86 3.76
C GLN A 19 5.17 -12.00 4.05
N LYS A 20 5.86 -11.94 5.19
CA LYS A 20 6.67 -13.04 5.73
C LYS A 20 6.23 -13.36 7.15
N ARG A 21 6.36 -14.62 7.54
CA ARG A 21 6.27 -15.02 8.95
C ARG A 21 7.68 -15.31 9.47
N PHE A 22 8.03 -14.70 10.59
CA PHE A 22 9.29 -14.94 11.28
C PHE A 22 8.99 -15.05 12.78
N ASP A 23 9.37 -16.18 13.38
CA ASP A 23 9.15 -16.48 14.80
C ASP A 23 7.71 -16.20 15.29
N GLY A 24 6.72 -16.68 14.52
CA GLY A 24 5.29 -16.49 14.81
C GLY A 24 4.74 -15.09 14.50
N GLN A 25 5.60 -14.11 14.22
CA GLN A 25 5.18 -12.74 13.88
C GLN A 25 5.02 -12.56 12.38
N VAL A 26 3.98 -11.84 11.97
CA VAL A 26 3.76 -11.46 10.57
C VAL A 26 4.45 -10.13 10.31
N MET A 27 5.42 -10.14 9.39
CA MET A 27 6.13 -8.97 8.92
C MET A 27 5.68 -8.62 7.50
N TYR A 28 5.44 -7.34 7.26
CA TYR A 28 5.13 -6.80 5.95
C TYR A 28 6.30 -5.94 5.47
N THR A 29 6.66 -6.07 4.20
CA THR A 29 7.72 -5.27 3.57
C THR A 29 7.20 -4.70 2.27
N LEU A 30 7.51 -3.42 2.02
CA LEU A 30 7.22 -2.77 0.74
C LEU A 30 8.13 -3.35 -0.35
N LEU A 31 7.53 -3.69 -1.49
CA LEU A 31 8.24 -4.07 -2.70
C LEU A 31 8.52 -2.83 -3.53
N HIS A 32 9.64 -2.83 -4.24
CA HIS A 32 10.05 -1.76 -5.16
C HIS A 32 10.26 -0.39 -4.49
N ASP A 33 10.44 -0.36 -3.17
CA ASP A 33 10.56 0.88 -2.38
C ASP A 33 9.37 1.83 -2.57
N LYS A 34 8.19 1.26 -2.83
CA LYS A 34 6.96 1.99 -3.15
C LYS A 34 5.79 1.57 -2.26
N LEU A 35 5.08 2.58 -1.75
CA LEU A 35 3.78 2.46 -1.12
C LEU A 35 2.71 2.89 -2.13
N VAL A 36 2.10 1.94 -2.84
CA VAL A 36 1.03 2.21 -3.81
C VAL A 36 -0.24 1.55 -3.32
N GLY A 37 -1.28 2.35 -3.13
CA GLY A 37 -2.57 1.87 -2.67
C GLY A 37 -3.62 2.96 -2.74
N ARG A 38 -4.85 2.62 -2.36
CA ARG A 38 -5.96 3.56 -2.31
C ARG A 38 -6.21 4.01 -0.88
N ILE A 39 -6.29 5.33 -0.68
CA ILE A 39 -6.66 5.92 0.61
C ILE A 39 -8.16 5.71 0.80
N GLU A 40 -8.56 5.20 1.97
CA GLU A 40 -9.94 4.89 2.32
C GLU A 40 -10.29 5.40 3.71
N TRP A 41 -11.58 5.60 3.94
CA TRP A 41 -12.13 5.93 5.26
C TRP A 41 -11.90 4.79 6.25
N ASP A 42 -11.45 5.12 7.46
CA ASP A 42 -11.25 4.17 8.55
C ASP A 42 -12.30 4.35 9.65
N ASP A 43 -13.24 3.42 9.72
CA ASP A 43 -14.32 3.43 10.70
C ASP A 43 -13.79 3.23 12.14
N ASP A 44 -12.70 2.48 12.30
CA ASP A 44 -12.11 2.19 13.62
C ASP A 44 -11.50 3.45 14.26
N PHE A 45 -11.19 4.47 13.45
CA PHE A 45 -10.62 5.74 13.89
C PHE A 45 -11.55 6.94 13.63
N ASN A 46 -12.84 6.68 13.34
CA ASN A 46 -13.83 7.72 13.01
C ASN A 46 -13.36 8.68 11.90
N GLY A 47 -12.63 8.15 10.91
CA GLY A 47 -12.08 8.92 9.79
C GLY A 47 -10.97 9.91 10.12
N GLN A 48 -10.47 9.97 11.36
CA GLN A 48 -9.38 10.87 11.73
C GLN A 48 -8.05 10.50 11.05
N ILE A 49 -7.88 9.23 10.73
CA ILE A 49 -6.71 8.68 10.07
C ILE A 49 -7.23 7.72 8.99
N PRO A 50 -6.66 7.75 7.76
CA PRO A 50 -7.11 6.83 6.73
C PRO A 50 -6.56 5.42 6.95
N LYS A 51 -7.24 4.45 6.34
CA LYS A 51 -6.65 3.15 6.00
C LYS A 51 -6.20 3.17 4.55
N VAL A 52 -5.24 2.31 4.22
CA VAL A 52 -4.72 2.20 2.85
C VAL A 52 -5.02 0.79 2.32
N ILE A 53 -5.65 0.71 1.16
CA ILE A 53 -5.88 -0.55 0.44
C ILE A 53 -4.69 -0.79 -0.48
N ILE A 54 -3.89 -1.81 -0.16
CA ILE A 54 -2.70 -2.19 -0.93
C ILE A 54 -2.86 -3.64 -1.35
N ASP A 55 -2.65 -3.93 -2.64
CA ASP A 55 -2.83 -5.27 -3.22
C ASP A 55 -4.21 -5.91 -2.90
N GLY A 56 -5.25 -5.07 -2.74
CA GLY A 56 -6.60 -5.49 -2.38
C GLY A 56 -6.85 -5.77 -0.90
N LYS A 57 -5.89 -5.48 -0.01
CA LYS A 57 -6.00 -5.67 1.45
C LYS A 57 -5.92 -4.34 2.18
N ALA A 58 -6.75 -4.17 3.21
CA ALA A 58 -6.73 -3.00 4.08
C ALA A 58 -5.56 -3.06 5.08
N TYR A 59 -4.86 -1.94 5.22
CA TYR A 59 -3.82 -1.71 6.21
C TYR A 59 -4.12 -0.43 6.98
N THR A 60 -4.05 -0.53 8.30
CA THR A 60 -4.10 0.65 9.19
C THR A 60 -2.87 1.52 8.97
N TRP A 61 -2.98 2.81 9.29
CA TRP A 61 -1.83 3.72 9.24
C TRP A 61 -0.65 3.26 10.10
N ASN A 62 -0.93 2.65 11.26
CA ASN A 62 0.10 2.07 12.12
C ASN A 62 0.86 0.91 11.43
N GLN A 63 0.17 0.07 10.66
CA GLN A 63 0.83 -0.99 9.89
C GLN A 63 1.69 -0.41 8.77
N VAL A 64 1.21 0.64 8.08
CA VAL A 64 2.01 1.37 7.08
C VAL A 64 3.26 1.96 7.72
N GLY A 65 3.13 2.64 8.87
CA GLY A 65 4.27 3.17 9.63
C GLY A 65 5.31 2.10 9.99
N LYS A 66 4.85 0.92 10.43
CA LYS A 66 5.75 -0.22 10.70
C LYS A 66 6.49 -0.71 9.46
N MET A 67 5.88 -0.65 8.27
CA MET A 67 6.57 -0.98 7.02
C MET A 67 7.62 0.07 6.66
N LEU A 68 7.36 1.35 6.93
CA LEU A 68 8.30 2.44 6.66
C LEU A 68 9.55 2.40 7.56
N MET A 69 9.49 1.72 8.71
CA MET A 69 10.65 1.55 9.60
C MET A 69 11.85 0.86 8.92
N SER A 70 11.65 0.10 7.83
CA SER A 70 12.78 -0.46 7.07
C SER A 70 13.56 0.56 6.23
N TYR A 71 13.09 1.80 6.17
CA TYR A 71 13.65 2.89 5.36
C TYR A 71 14.22 4.02 6.24
N GLU A 72 14.66 3.70 7.46
CA GLU A 72 15.31 4.67 8.33
C GLU A 72 16.50 5.36 7.62
N GLY A 73 16.55 6.69 7.66
CA GLY A 73 17.56 7.50 6.98
C GLY A 73 17.31 7.78 5.49
N TRP A 74 16.21 7.28 4.91
CA TRP A 74 15.81 7.57 3.53
C TRP A 74 14.87 8.77 3.47
N ASN A 75 14.81 9.42 2.30
CA ASN A 75 13.84 10.50 2.05
C ASN A 75 12.48 9.93 1.64
N LEU A 76 11.38 10.50 2.16
CA LEU A 76 10.03 10.17 1.76
C LEU A 76 9.49 11.21 0.77
N LYS A 77 9.02 10.75 -0.40
CA LYS A 77 8.19 11.54 -1.31
C LYS A 77 6.79 10.92 -1.35
N LEU A 78 5.77 11.74 -1.10
CA LEU A 78 4.35 11.36 -1.21
C LEU A 78 3.73 12.04 -2.43
N GLU A 79 2.99 11.27 -3.21
CA GLU A 79 2.23 11.72 -4.37
C GLU A 79 0.81 11.20 -4.26
N ILE A 80 -0.18 12.06 -4.48
CA ILE A 80 -1.61 11.75 -4.39
C ILE A 80 -2.20 12.00 -5.78
N THR A 81 -2.87 10.99 -6.33
CA THR A 81 -3.45 11.01 -7.68
C THR A 81 -4.92 10.60 -7.63
N GLU A 82 -5.68 10.99 -8.66
CA GLU A 82 -7.06 10.51 -8.82
C GLU A 82 -7.10 9.05 -9.28
N GLU A 83 -8.20 8.36 -9.02
CA GLU A 83 -8.37 6.97 -9.45
C GLU A 83 -8.36 6.89 -11.00
N GLY A 84 -7.43 6.09 -11.54
CA GLY A 84 -7.33 5.85 -12.97
C GLY A 84 -6.36 6.76 -13.72
N GLU A 85 -5.74 7.73 -13.04
CA GLU A 85 -4.55 8.43 -13.53
C GLU A 85 -3.31 7.53 -13.34
N ASP A 86 -2.54 7.35 -14.42
CA ASP A 86 -1.24 6.64 -14.44
C ASP A 86 -0.11 7.67 -14.56
#